data_AF-A0A848CZ76-F1
#
_entry.id   AF-A0A848CZ76-F1
#
_cell.length_a   1.000
_cell.length_b   1.000
_cell.length_c   1.000
_cell.angle_alpha   90.00
_cell.angle_beta   90.00
_cell.angle_gamma   90.00
#
_symmetry.space_group_name_H-M   'P 1'
#
loop_
_entity.id
_entity.type
_entity.pdbx_description
1 polymer ?
#
loop_
_entity_poly.entity_id
_entity_poly.type
_entity_poly.pdbx_seq_one_letter_code
_entity_poly.pdbx_strand_id
1 'polypeptide(L)'
;MAKPTTVIRKHEPTEAEKQAQALGDLVSFVAKNGDALQETLKVIQLLHESGALEVIGALIQSREKVMEIGVSQLSKPTMTRGVNNVMSAVGMLGELEPETIKKVFEGIVNGMQHSAEEVRAGKKTGVMDLMKAYKDPDVNRALTVMLGFLKGMGQKL
;
A
#
# COMPACT_ATOMS: atom_id res chain seq x y z
N MET A 1 54.48 26.73 -59.54
CA MET A 1 54.12 25.37 -59.09
C MET A 1 54.32 25.31 -57.57
N ALA A 2 53.26 25.05 -56.79
CA ALA A 2 53.36 24.96 -55.33
C ALA A 2 53.75 23.53 -54.91
N LYS A 3 54.67 23.41 -53.95
CA LYS A 3 55.15 22.12 -53.42
C LYS A 3 54.07 21.47 -52.53
N PRO A 4 53.91 20.14 -52.55
CA PRO A 4 52.85 19.47 -51.80
C PRO A 4 53.17 19.45 -50.29
N THR A 5 52.19 19.80 -49.47
CA THR A 5 52.28 19.75 -48.01
C THR A 5 51.98 18.33 -47.53
N THR A 6 53.01 17.59 -47.10
CA THR A 6 52.92 16.16 -46.71
C THR A 6 52.78 15.92 -45.20
N VAL A 7 52.29 16.88 -44.43
CA VAL A 7 52.13 16.70 -42.98
C VAL A 7 50.75 17.16 -42.52
N ILE A 8 49.81 16.21 -42.44
CA ILE A 8 48.56 16.39 -41.70
C ILE A 8 48.90 16.18 -40.22
N ARG A 9 49.08 17.25 -39.45
CA ARG A 9 49.17 17.14 -37.99
C ARG A 9 47.75 17.01 -37.44
N LYS A 10 47.44 15.81 -36.94
CA LYS A 10 46.18 15.55 -36.22
C LYS A 10 46.22 16.37 -34.93
N HIS A 11 45.37 17.40 -34.84
CA HIS A 11 45.21 18.19 -33.61
C HIS A 11 44.52 17.30 -32.57
N GLU A 12 45.27 16.88 -31.56
CA GLU A 12 44.69 16.23 -30.40
C GLU A 12 44.23 17.34 -29.45
N PRO A 13 42.93 17.46 -29.17
CA PRO A 13 42.43 18.53 -28.33
C PRO A 13 43.07 18.42 -26.94
N THR A 14 43.62 19.54 -26.50
CA THR A 14 44.21 19.70 -25.18
C THR A 14 43.17 19.45 -24.09
N GLU A 15 43.61 19.10 -22.88
CA GLU A 15 42.72 18.93 -21.71
C GLU A 15 41.77 20.13 -21.53
N ALA A 16 42.29 21.34 -21.70
CA ALA A 16 41.51 22.58 -21.62
C ALA A 16 40.42 22.66 -22.71
N GLU A 17 40.73 22.27 -23.95
CA GLU A 17 39.75 22.25 -25.05
C GLU A 17 38.68 21.17 -24.83
N LYS A 18 39.04 20.00 -24.30
CA LYS A 18 38.10 18.93 -23.94
C LYS A 18 37.15 19.36 -22.82
N GLN A 19 37.67 20.03 -21.79
CA GLN A 19 36.86 20.54 -20.68
C GLN A 19 35.89 21.64 -21.16
N ALA A 20 36.37 22.57 -22.01
CA ALA A 20 35.52 23.61 -22.59
C ALA A 20 34.40 23.02 -23.46
N GLN A 21 34.70 21.99 -24.24
CA GLN A 21 33.71 21.28 -25.05
C GLN A 21 32.68 20.54 -24.18
N ALA A 22 33.13 19.80 -23.16
CA ALA A 22 32.25 19.09 -22.24
C ALA A 22 31.30 20.05 -21.49
N LEU A 23 31.78 21.22 -21.07
CA LEU A 23 30.95 22.26 -20.48
C LEU A 23 29.91 22.80 -21.47
N GLY A 24 30.31 23.06 -22.72
CA GLY A 24 29.40 23.49 -23.77
C GLY A 24 28.29 22.47 -24.06
N ASP A 25 28.65 21.19 -24.12
CA ASP A 25 27.72 20.09 -24.32
C ASP A 25 26.74 19.96 -23.15
N LEU A 26 27.22 20.12 -21.91
CA LEU A 26 26.39 20.10 -20.71
C LEU A 26 25.39 21.27 -20.71
N VAL A 27 25.85 22.48 -21.04
CA VAL A 27 24.99 23.67 -21.14
C VAL A 27 23.93 23.48 -22.21
N SER A 28 24.29 22.94 -23.38
CA SER A 28 23.34 22.64 -24.46
C SER A 28 22.32 21.58 -24.05
N PHE A 29 22.75 20.54 -23.34
CA PHE A 29 21.88 19.49 -22.82
C PHE A 29 20.88 20.04 -21.80
N VAL A 30 21.35 20.84 -20.83
CA VAL A 30 20.49 21.47 -19.81
C VAL A 30 19.52 22.45 -20.47
N ALA A 31 19.98 23.28 -21.41
CA ALA A 31 19.12 24.23 -22.11
C ALA A 31 18.01 23.55 -22.92
N LYS A 32 18.29 22.39 -23.54
CA LYS A 32 17.30 21.62 -24.30
C LYS A 32 16.32 20.84 -23.43
N ASN A 33 16.72 20.45 -22.23
CA ASN A 33 15.95 19.59 -21.35
C ASN A 33 15.54 20.27 -20.03
N GLY A 34 15.57 21.60 -19.99
CA GLY A 34 15.38 22.39 -18.77
C GLY A 34 14.10 22.03 -18.03
N ASP A 35 12.99 21.93 -18.74
CA ASP A 35 11.67 21.60 -18.15
C ASP A 35 11.66 20.19 -17.53
N ALA A 36 12.16 19.18 -18.24
CA ALA A 36 12.21 17.80 -17.77
C ALA A 36 13.17 17.63 -16.57
N LEU A 37 14.30 18.35 -16.59
CA LEU A 37 15.24 18.38 -15.47
C LEU A 37 14.61 19.06 -14.25
N GLN A 38 13.90 20.18 -14.45
CA GLN A 38 13.21 20.90 -13.38
C GLN A 38 12.12 20.03 -12.75
N GLU A 39 11.33 19.32 -13.55
CA GLU A 39 10.30 18.42 -13.06
C GLU A 39 10.89 17.22 -12.30
N THR A 40 11.98 16.64 -12.81
CA THR A 40 12.73 15.58 -12.12
C THR A 40 13.28 16.06 -10.78
N LEU A 41 13.89 17.26 -10.74
CA LEU A 41 14.39 17.86 -9.51
C LEU A 41 13.27 18.13 -8.52
N LYS A 42 12.09 18.56 -8.98
CA LYS A 42 10.91 18.75 -8.13
C LYS A 42 10.43 17.43 -7.52
N VAL A 43 10.43 16.33 -8.30
CA VAL A 43 10.10 15.00 -7.78
C VAL A 43 11.12 14.56 -6.74
N ILE A 44 12.42 14.72 -7.01
CA ILE A 44 13.49 14.41 -6.05
C ILE A 44 13.33 15.21 -4.76
N GLN A 45 12.97 16.50 -4.88
CA GLN A 45 12.77 17.37 -3.74
C GLN A 45 11.55 16.95 -2.90
N LEU A 46 10.42 16.61 -3.55
CA LEU A 46 9.26 16.06 -2.87
C LEU A 46 9.56 14.73 -2.16
N LEU A 47 10.37 13.87 -2.78
CA LEU A 47 10.81 12.62 -2.17
C LEU A 47 11.74 12.85 -0.98
N HIS A 48 12.56 13.90 -1.02
CA HIS A 48 13.40 14.29 0.11
C HIS A 48 12.58 14.88 1.26
N GLU A 49 11.69 15.84 0.97
CA GLU A 49 10.85 16.51 1.99
C GLU A 49 9.87 15.53 2.68
N SER A 50 9.40 14.50 1.97
CA SER A 50 8.55 13.46 2.54
C SER A 50 9.30 12.38 3.32
N GLY A 51 10.64 12.42 3.34
CA GLY A 51 11.51 11.42 3.93
C GLY A 51 11.59 10.08 3.17
N ALA A 52 10.94 10.00 2.00
CA ALA A 52 11.01 8.81 1.15
C ALA A 52 12.43 8.53 0.65
N LEU A 53 13.23 9.58 0.38
CA LEU A 53 14.62 9.45 -0.04
C LEU A 53 15.49 8.82 1.06
N GLU A 54 15.28 9.18 2.33
CA GLU A 54 15.99 8.57 3.46
C GLU A 54 15.60 7.10 3.64
N VAL A 55 14.32 6.76 3.46
CA VAL A 55 13.87 5.36 3.50
C VAL A 55 14.53 4.53 2.39
N ILE A 56 14.53 5.03 1.16
CA ILE A 56 15.21 4.37 0.02
C ILE A 56 16.72 4.22 0.31
N GLY A 57 17.37 5.27 0.81
CA GLY A 57 18.78 5.23 1.20
C GLY A 57 19.07 4.22 2.30
N ALA A 58 18.24 4.17 3.33
CA ALA A 58 18.33 3.21 4.43
C ALA A 58 18.13 1.77 3.95
N LEU A 59 17.20 1.53 3.01
CA LEU A 59 16.99 0.22 2.39
C LEU A 59 18.22 -0.24 1.59
N ILE A 60 18.85 0.66 0.83
CA ILE A 60 20.07 0.36 0.07
C ILE A 60 21.25 0.08 1.00
N GLN A 61 21.42 0.89 2.05
CA GLN A 61 22.47 0.69 3.05
C GLN A 61 22.27 -0.58 3.89
N SER A 62 21.01 -0.96 4.14
CA SER A 62 20.67 -2.16 4.89
C SER A 62 20.65 -3.45 4.05
N ARG A 63 21.06 -3.38 2.77
CA ARG A 63 21.18 -4.52 1.83
C ARG A 63 21.76 -5.79 2.47
N GLU A 64 22.81 -5.67 3.28
CA GLU A 64 23.47 -6.83 3.90
C GLU A 64 22.60 -7.48 5.01
N LYS A 65 21.83 -6.69 5.77
CA LYS A 65 20.94 -7.19 6.83
C LYS A 65 19.56 -7.64 6.33
N VAL A 66 19.06 -7.05 5.24
CA VAL A 66 17.73 -7.39 4.68
C VAL A 66 17.79 -8.62 3.78
N MET A 67 18.91 -8.88 3.10
CA MET A 67 19.07 -10.09 2.27
C MET A 67 19.09 -11.39 3.10
N GLU A 68 19.58 -11.35 4.34
CA GLU A 68 19.66 -12.53 5.21
C GLU A 68 18.30 -12.90 5.85
N ILE A 69 17.39 -11.93 6.02
CA ILE A 69 16.13 -12.13 6.77
C ILE A 69 14.86 -11.93 5.90
N GLY A 70 14.89 -11.07 4.87
CA GLY A 70 13.67 -10.63 4.17
C GLY A 70 13.32 -11.38 2.89
N VAL A 71 14.32 -11.68 2.05
CA VAL A 71 14.05 -12.12 0.66
C VAL A 71 13.56 -13.57 0.58
N SER A 72 13.99 -14.43 1.51
CA SER A 72 13.53 -15.82 1.58
C SER A 72 12.14 -16.00 2.18
N GLN A 73 11.62 -15.00 2.89
CA GLN A 73 10.33 -15.05 3.58
C GLN A 73 9.20 -14.39 2.75
N LEU A 74 9.51 -13.29 2.05
CA LEU A 74 8.59 -12.59 1.14
C LEU A 74 8.26 -13.39 -0.13
N SER A 75 9.20 -14.22 -0.59
CA SER A 75 9.01 -15.13 -1.73
C SER A 75 8.26 -16.42 -1.37
N LYS A 76 7.89 -16.61 -0.09
CA LYS A 76 7.12 -17.79 0.30
C LYS A 76 5.69 -17.69 -0.25
N PRO A 77 5.14 -18.79 -0.81
CA PRO A 77 3.75 -18.86 -1.26
C PRO A 77 2.73 -18.39 -0.22
N THR A 78 3.08 -18.44 1.07
CA THR A 78 2.25 -17.99 2.18
C THR A 78 1.97 -16.48 2.14
N MET A 79 2.93 -15.65 1.76
CA MET A 79 2.72 -14.19 1.66
C MET A 79 1.87 -13.82 0.44
N THR A 80 2.13 -14.43 -0.72
CA THR A 80 1.32 -14.19 -1.93
C THR A 80 -0.10 -14.72 -1.78
N ARG A 81 -0.30 -15.89 -1.15
CA ARG A 81 -1.64 -16.38 -0.79
C ARG A 81 -2.33 -15.47 0.22
N GLY A 82 -1.60 -14.96 1.21
CA GLY A 82 -2.14 -14.01 2.19
C GLY A 82 -2.65 -12.73 1.53
N VAL A 83 -1.86 -12.13 0.64
CA VAL A 83 -2.26 -10.96 -0.13
C VAL A 83 -3.47 -11.26 -1.02
N ASN A 84 -3.47 -12.39 -1.74
CA ASN A 84 -4.61 -12.79 -2.57
C ASN A 84 -5.90 -13.02 -1.77
N ASN A 85 -5.80 -13.62 -0.58
CA ASN A 85 -6.95 -13.82 0.30
C ASN A 85 -7.49 -12.49 0.83
N VAL A 86 -6.62 -11.54 1.21
CA VAL A 86 -7.05 -10.20 1.65
C VAL A 86 -7.71 -9.45 0.51
N MET A 87 -7.12 -9.45 -0.69
CA MET A 87 -7.70 -8.82 -1.88
C MET A 87 -9.05 -9.46 -2.25
N SER A 88 -9.18 -10.78 -2.11
CA SER A 88 -10.44 -11.48 -2.35
C SER A 88 -11.49 -11.11 -1.31
N ALA A 89 -11.12 -11.02 -0.03
CA ALA A 89 -12.01 -10.56 1.03
C ALA A 89 -12.47 -9.12 0.80
N VAL A 90 -11.57 -8.22 0.40
CA VAL A 90 -11.90 -6.83 0.04
C VAL A 90 -12.84 -6.79 -1.17
N GLY A 91 -12.59 -7.60 -2.19
CA GLY A 91 -13.48 -7.73 -3.35
C GLY A 91 -14.89 -8.18 -2.96
N MET A 92 -14.99 -9.24 -2.16
CA MET A 92 -16.28 -9.75 -1.64
C MET A 92 -17.00 -8.72 -0.76
N LEU A 93 -16.28 -7.94 0.05
CA LEU A 93 -16.85 -6.86 0.84
C LEU A 93 -17.33 -5.70 -0.04
N GLY A 94 -16.66 -5.45 -1.17
CA GLY A 94 -17.05 -4.44 -2.15
C GLY A 94 -18.30 -4.80 -2.97
N GLU A 95 -18.67 -6.09 -3.03
CA GLU A 95 -19.91 -6.56 -3.65
C GLU A 95 -21.15 -6.34 -2.76
N LEU A 96 -20.96 -6.03 -1.48
CA LEU A 96 -22.05 -5.80 -0.53
C LEU A 96 -22.57 -4.36 -0.63
N GLU A 97 -23.88 -4.19 -0.47
CA GLU A 97 -24.50 -2.86 -0.40
C GLU A 97 -23.99 -2.08 0.84
N PRO A 98 -23.52 -0.82 0.68
CA PRO A 98 -23.00 0.00 1.78
C PRO A 98 -23.97 0.14 2.95
N GLU A 99 -25.27 0.23 2.68
CA GLU A 99 -26.33 0.34 3.68
C GLU A 99 -26.42 -0.92 4.54
N THR A 100 -26.19 -2.09 3.96
CA THR A 100 -26.19 -3.37 4.65
C THR A 100 -24.98 -3.47 5.58
N ILE A 101 -23.79 -3.08 5.09
CA ILE A 101 -22.57 -3.01 5.91
C ILE A 101 -22.80 -2.08 7.11
N LYS A 102 -23.31 -0.87 6.86
CA LYS A 102 -23.56 0.13 7.90
C LYS A 102 -24.49 -0.39 9.00
N LYS A 103 -25.62 -0.99 8.61
CA LYS A 103 -26.59 -1.55 9.58
C LYS A 103 -26.00 -2.66 10.44
N VAL A 104 -25.19 -3.55 9.84
CA VAL A 104 -24.51 -4.62 10.59
C VAL A 104 -23.50 -4.03 11.58
N PHE A 105 -22.67 -3.09 11.16
CA PHE A 105 -21.71 -2.43 12.04
C PHE A 105 -22.38 -1.64 13.17
N GLU A 106 -23.43 -0.89 12.87
CA GLU A 106 -24.22 -0.19 13.90
C GLU A 106 -24.84 -1.16 14.91
N GLY A 107 -25.37 -2.30 14.43
CA GLY A 107 -25.89 -3.36 15.28
C GLY A 107 -24.81 -3.96 16.20
N ILE A 108 -23.60 -4.20 15.69
CA ILE A 108 -22.45 -4.70 16.47
C ILE A 108 -22.05 -3.68 17.55
N VAL A 109 -21.92 -2.40 17.18
CA VAL A 109 -21.55 -1.33 18.12
C VAL A 109 -22.61 -1.19 19.21
N ASN A 110 -23.89 -1.16 18.85
CA ASN A 110 -25.00 -1.11 19.82
C ASN A 110 -25.00 -2.33 20.75
N GLY A 111 -24.78 -3.53 20.21
CA GLY A 111 -24.69 -4.76 21.00
C GLY A 111 -23.53 -4.74 22.00
N MET A 112 -22.36 -4.22 21.60
CA MET A 112 -21.21 -4.06 22.51
C MET A 112 -21.50 -3.05 23.63
N GLN A 113 -22.14 -1.92 23.31
CA GLN A 113 -22.52 -0.92 24.31
C GLN A 113 -23.54 -1.51 25.30
N HIS A 114 -24.59 -2.16 24.81
CA HIS A 114 -25.62 -2.76 25.64
C HIS A 114 -25.05 -3.87 26.54
N SER A 115 -24.17 -4.72 26.01
CA SER A 115 -23.46 -5.74 26.79
C SER A 115 -22.59 -5.13 27.89
N ALA A 116 -21.85 -4.06 27.58
CA ALA A 116 -21.03 -3.37 28.56
C ALA A 116 -21.88 -2.75 29.70
N GLU A 117 -23.06 -2.22 29.39
CA GLU A 117 -24.01 -1.71 30.38
C GLU A 117 -24.58 -2.81 31.27
N GLU A 118 -25.00 -3.95 30.70
CA GLU A 118 -25.52 -5.08 31.46
C GLU A 118 -24.45 -5.69 32.39
N VAL A 119 -23.20 -5.80 31.92
CA VAL A 119 -22.07 -6.25 32.72
C VAL A 119 -21.78 -5.28 33.87
N ARG A 120 -21.78 -3.96 33.61
CA ARG A 120 -21.60 -2.94 34.66
C ARG A 120 -22.72 -2.96 35.70
N ALA A 121 -23.95 -3.25 35.28
CA ALA A 121 -25.10 -3.40 36.17
C ALA A 121 -25.05 -4.70 36.99
N GLY A 122 -24.05 -5.57 36.79
CA GLY A 122 -23.91 -6.85 37.50
C GLY A 122 -25.03 -7.85 37.16
N LYS A 123 -25.78 -7.61 36.08
CA LYS A 123 -26.84 -8.51 35.62
C LYS A 123 -26.22 -9.83 35.17
N LYS A 124 -26.81 -10.93 35.63
CA LYS A 124 -26.49 -12.28 35.17
C LYS A 124 -27.70 -12.82 34.41
N THR A 125 -27.48 -13.35 33.22
CA THR A 125 -28.53 -13.99 32.44
C THR A 125 -28.86 -15.36 33.03
N GLY A 126 -30.07 -15.54 33.55
CA GLY A 126 -30.57 -16.84 34.01
C GLY A 126 -31.30 -17.62 32.92
N VAL A 127 -31.63 -18.89 33.19
CA VAL A 127 -32.38 -19.76 32.27
C VAL A 127 -33.76 -19.19 31.92
N MET A 128 -34.41 -18.52 32.87
CA MET A 128 -35.70 -17.84 32.65
C MET A 128 -35.55 -16.61 31.73
N ASP A 129 -34.44 -15.90 31.82
CA ASP A 129 -34.17 -14.73 30.98
C ASP A 129 -33.86 -15.14 29.55
N LEU A 130 -33.23 -16.30 29.34
CA LEU A 130 -33.08 -16.90 28.00
C LEU A 130 -34.42 -17.23 27.35
N MET A 131 -35.37 -17.79 28.12
CA MET A 131 -36.72 -18.05 27.61
C MET A 131 -37.48 -16.77 27.26
N LYS A 132 -37.27 -15.69 28.02
CA LYS A 132 -37.83 -14.37 27.71
C LYS A 132 -37.16 -13.77 26.47
N ALA A 133 -35.84 -13.84 26.38
CA ALA A 133 -35.05 -13.36 25.25
C ALA A 133 -35.48 -14.04 23.94
N TYR A 134 -35.81 -15.33 23.96
CA TYR A 134 -36.32 -16.00 22.75
C TYR A 134 -37.64 -15.40 22.23
N LYS A 135 -38.50 -14.89 23.13
CA LYS A 135 -39.76 -14.22 22.80
C LYS A 135 -39.60 -12.72 22.53
N ASP A 136 -38.41 -12.17 22.80
CA ASP A 136 -38.10 -10.78 22.54
C ASP A 136 -38.00 -10.55 21.02
N PRO A 137 -38.70 -9.55 20.47
CA PRO A 137 -38.76 -9.34 19.02
C PRO A 137 -37.39 -8.95 18.42
N ASP A 138 -36.53 -8.26 19.17
CA ASP A 138 -35.22 -7.82 18.69
C ASP A 138 -34.23 -8.99 18.68
N VAL A 139 -34.23 -9.81 19.73
CA VAL A 139 -33.45 -11.05 19.78
C VAL A 139 -33.90 -12.03 18.70
N ASN A 140 -35.22 -12.19 18.51
CA ASN A 140 -35.76 -13.09 17.49
C ASN A 140 -35.36 -12.65 16.06
N ARG A 141 -35.37 -11.34 15.78
CA ARG A 141 -34.91 -10.79 14.51
C ARG A 141 -33.43 -11.10 14.26
N ALA A 142 -32.58 -10.91 15.27
CA ALA A 142 -31.15 -11.24 15.16
C ALA A 142 -30.92 -12.75 14.93
N LEU A 143 -31.64 -13.60 15.65
CA LEU A 143 -31.59 -15.07 15.45
C LEU A 143 -32.04 -15.46 14.03
N THR A 144 -33.09 -14.82 13.51
CA THR A 144 -33.57 -15.08 12.14
C THR A 144 -32.52 -14.76 11.09
N VAL A 145 -31.84 -13.61 11.23
CA VAL A 145 -30.73 -13.23 10.33
C VAL A 145 -29.58 -14.21 10.44
N MET A 146 -29.17 -14.58 11.66
CA MET A 146 -28.10 -15.55 11.89
C MET A 146 -28.40 -16.92 11.27
N LEU A 147 -29.61 -17.44 11.48
CA LEU A 147 -30.04 -18.71 10.90
C LEU A 147 -30.12 -18.64 9.37
N GLY A 148 -30.59 -17.52 8.81
CA GLY A 148 -30.60 -17.28 7.37
C GLY A 148 -29.19 -17.27 6.78
N PHE A 149 -28.25 -16.59 7.44
CA PHE A 149 -26.83 -16.58 7.07
C PHE A 149 -26.24 -18.00 7.09
N LEU A 150 -26.43 -18.74 8.19
CA LEU A 150 -25.92 -20.11 8.32
C LEU A 150 -26.48 -21.04 7.23
N LYS A 151 -27.78 -20.91 6.91
CA LYS A 151 -28.42 -21.65 5.83
C LYS A 151 -27.82 -21.32 4.47
N GLY A 152 -27.61 -20.04 4.16
CA GLY A 152 -27.01 -19.60 2.90
C GLY A 152 -25.56 -20.05 2.74
N MET A 153 -24.77 -19.99 3.82
CA MET A 153 -23.40 -20.49 3.86
C MET A 153 -23.35 -22.00 3.60
N GLY A 154 -24.22 -22.79 4.25
CA GLY A 154 -24.31 -24.23 4.05
C GLY A 154 -24.78 -24.67 2.65
N GLN A 155 -25.36 -23.78 1.85
CA GLN A 155 -25.70 -24.05 0.44
C GLN A 155 -24.52 -23.88 -0.52
N LYS A 156 -23.42 -23.26 -0.05
CA LYS A 156 -22.22 -22.96 -0.84
C LYS A 156 -20.98 -23.77 -0.41
N LEU A 157 -21.11 -24.55 0.65
CA LEU A 157 -20.14 -25.54 1.14
C LEU A 157 -20.55 -26.94 0.69
#